data_AF-A0A9P7V8A6-F1
#
_entry.id   AF-A0A9P7V8A6-F1
#
_cell.length_a   1.000
_cell.length_b   1.000
_cell.length_c   1.000
_cell.angle_alpha   90.00
_cell.angle_beta   90.00
_cell.angle_gamma   90.00
#
_symmetry.space_group_name_H-M   'P 1'
#
loop_
_entity.id
_entity.type
_entity.pdbx_description
1 polymer ?
#
loop_
_entity_poly.entity_id
_entity_poly.type
_entity_poly.pdbx_seq_one_letter_code
_entity_poly.pdbx_strand_id
1 'polypeptide(L)'
;MGNLVNIAGAGLYAGLRKSLHQPYDSNKINSEFDWEKFSIYEGNTNYTLERHKVNSSDPITFISVARYISKMAPLDNVDISRFEWENVDKNLLPSNIPEVDEVGATSAPLLSASYFIGAKCKPYNDDFMMCKSENNGGTLDCLKEGRRVTRCAVNVLQDLNKYCFDEFKLHYECLEQNNHRLGHCRYSEEVFNKCVFANLKLEKKIPGVAEQIQLNKSPIFQGGSNDKKITEAFLLKKEESKEA
;
A
#
# COMPACT_ATOMS: atom_id res chain seq x y z
N MET A 1 -19.90 -52.41 -6.33
CA MET A 1 -19.38 -52.56 -4.95
C MET A 1 -18.30 -51.49 -4.82
N GLY A 2 -18.61 -50.25 -4.44
CA GLY A 2 -18.99 -49.81 -3.09
C GLY A 2 -17.72 -49.67 -2.25
N ASN A 3 -17.37 -48.59 -1.54
CA ASN A 3 -18.03 -47.35 -1.15
C ASN A 3 -16.96 -46.44 -0.48
N LEU A 4 -17.15 -45.11 -0.54
CA LEU A 4 -17.03 -44.05 0.50
C LEU A 4 -15.78 -44.05 1.45
N VAL A 5 -15.19 -42.94 1.94
CA VAL A 5 -15.78 -41.72 2.55
C VAL A 5 -14.73 -40.56 2.54
N ASN A 6 -15.26 -39.33 2.43
CA ASN A 6 -14.69 -37.99 2.62
C ASN A 6 -14.19 -37.67 4.06
N ILE A 7 -13.83 -36.39 4.30
CA ILE A 7 -13.71 -35.63 5.59
C ILE A 7 -12.24 -35.54 6.06
N ALA A 8 -11.58 -34.41 6.31
CA ALA A 8 -11.85 -32.97 6.46
C ALA A 8 -10.59 -32.21 5.97
N GLY A 9 -10.58 -30.98 5.47
CA GLY A 9 -11.34 -29.81 5.90
C GLY A 9 -10.41 -28.85 6.67
N ALA A 10 -10.20 -27.66 6.09
CA ALA A 10 -9.89 -26.42 6.78
C ALA A 10 -8.59 -26.32 7.60
N GLY A 11 -7.49 -25.88 6.96
CA GLY A 11 -6.30 -25.42 7.71
C GLY A 11 -5.32 -24.60 6.89
N LEU A 12 -5.04 -25.01 5.65
CA LEU A 12 -3.93 -24.42 4.87
C LEU A 12 -4.19 -23.03 4.27
N TYR A 13 -5.43 -22.53 4.25
CA TYR A 13 -5.76 -21.23 3.63
C TYR A 13 -5.98 -20.08 4.63
N ALA A 14 -5.86 -20.31 5.94
CA ALA A 14 -6.13 -19.29 6.96
C ALA A 14 -4.87 -18.58 7.51
N GLY A 15 -3.68 -19.19 7.41
CA GLY A 15 -2.45 -18.63 7.99
C GLY A 15 -1.77 -17.53 7.14
N LEU A 16 -1.81 -17.66 5.82
CA LEU A 16 -1.09 -16.76 4.91
C LEU A 16 -1.79 -15.42 4.64
N ARG A 17 -3.02 -15.23 5.12
CA ARG A 17 -3.81 -14.00 4.87
C ARG A 17 -3.77 -12.99 6.02
N LYS A 18 -3.21 -13.34 7.18
CA LYS A 18 -3.18 -12.46 8.37
C LYS A 18 -1.89 -11.65 8.54
N SER A 19 -0.84 -11.93 7.78
CA SER A 19 0.47 -11.27 7.97
C SER A 19 0.68 -10.01 7.12
N LEU A 20 -0.23 -9.66 6.22
CA LEU A 20 -0.01 -8.59 5.23
C LEU A 20 -0.68 -7.25 5.56
N HIS A 21 -1.47 -7.15 6.64
CA HIS A 21 -2.18 -5.91 7.02
C HIS A 21 -2.13 -5.67 8.53
N GLN A 22 -0.93 -5.43 9.08
CA GLN A 22 -0.81 -4.69 10.34
C GLN A 22 0.34 -3.67 10.25
N PRO A 23 0.17 -2.48 10.84
CA PRO A 23 1.24 -1.49 10.92
C PRO A 23 2.39 -2.04 11.77
N TYR A 24 3.60 -1.76 11.34
CA TYR A 24 4.84 -2.10 12.02
C TYR A 24 4.93 -1.33 13.35
N ASP A 25 4.84 -2.04 14.49
CA ASP A 25 5.06 -1.52 15.84
C ASP A 25 6.25 -2.29 16.45
N SER A 26 7.38 -1.60 16.60
CA SER A 26 8.66 -2.18 17.01
C SER A 26 8.74 -2.54 18.51
N ASN A 27 7.69 -2.29 19.30
CA ASN A 27 7.72 -2.49 20.76
C ASN A 27 6.89 -3.68 21.27
N LYS A 28 6.39 -4.57 20.39
CA LYS A 28 5.63 -5.78 20.76
C LYS A 28 6.24 -7.06 20.19
N ILE A 29 7.48 -7.37 20.56
CA ILE A 29 8.00 -8.74 20.41
C ILE A 29 7.92 -9.41 21.78
N ASN A 30 6.76 -10.00 22.07
CA ASN A 30 6.59 -11.09 23.04
C ASN A 30 5.16 -11.65 22.89
N SER A 31 4.96 -12.47 21.85
CA SER A 31 3.89 -13.47 21.81
C SER A 31 4.25 -14.55 20.80
N GLU A 32 4.91 -15.59 21.31
CA GLU A 32 4.58 -17.00 21.04
C GLU A 32 4.24 -17.34 19.57
N PHE A 33 5.29 -17.51 18.76
CA PHE A 33 5.20 -18.10 17.42
C PHE A 33 5.62 -19.58 17.54
N ASP A 34 4.65 -20.47 17.44
CA ASP A 34 4.81 -21.90 17.67
C ASP A 34 5.27 -22.62 16.37
N TRP A 35 6.54 -23.04 16.32
CA TRP A 35 7.21 -23.63 15.16
C TRP A 35 7.33 -25.17 15.27
N GLU A 36 6.23 -25.90 15.45
CA GLU A 36 6.36 -27.33 15.80
C GLU A 36 6.80 -28.29 14.67
N LYS A 37 6.70 -27.96 13.37
CA LYS A 37 7.17 -28.88 12.29
C LYS A 37 7.70 -28.15 11.06
N PHE A 38 8.92 -28.49 10.65
CA PHE A 38 9.52 -28.08 9.38
C PHE A 38 9.95 -29.33 8.61
N SER A 39 9.50 -29.47 7.37
CA SER A 39 9.84 -30.59 6.48
C SER A 39 10.43 -30.02 5.20
N ILE A 40 11.63 -30.47 4.85
CA ILE A 40 12.37 -30.02 3.66
C ILE A 40 12.55 -31.22 2.73
N TYR A 41 12.26 -31.03 1.45
CA TYR A 41 12.41 -32.06 0.42
C TYR A 41 13.61 -31.73 -0.47
N GLU A 42 14.61 -32.63 -0.49
CA GLU A 42 15.66 -32.65 -1.51
C GLU A 42 15.64 -34.02 -2.20
N GLY A 43 15.27 -34.02 -3.48
CA GLY A 43 15.10 -35.24 -4.28
C GLY A 43 13.99 -36.17 -3.75
N ASN A 44 14.22 -37.48 -3.81
CA ASN A 44 13.26 -38.51 -3.35
C ASN A 44 13.38 -38.86 -1.85
N THR A 45 14.13 -38.07 -1.09
CA THR A 45 14.35 -38.28 0.34
C THR A 45 13.65 -37.19 1.16
N ASN A 46 12.87 -37.62 2.15
CA ASN A 46 12.18 -36.74 3.09
C ASN A 46 13.00 -36.67 4.38
N TYR A 47 13.38 -35.46 4.80
CA TYR A 47 14.03 -35.22 6.07
C TYR A 47 13.05 -34.53 7.03
N THR A 48 12.60 -35.28 8.04
CA THR A 48 11.82 -34.77 9.17
C THR A 48 12.72 -34.62 10.40
N LEU A 49 12.88 -33.40 10.89
CA LEU A 49 13.57 -33.11 12.15
C LEU A 49 12.52 -32.92 13.25
N GLU A 50 12.31 -33.96 14.06
CA GLU A 50 11.59 -33.86 15.34
C GLU A 50 12.58 -33.50 16.45
N ARG A 51 12.19 -32.57 17.33
CA ARG A 51 12.97 -32.25 18.53
C ARG A 51 12.90 -33.47 19.47
N HIS A 52 13.83 -34.42 19.33
CA HIS A 52 14.00 -35.49 20.31
C HIS A 52 14.27 -34.86 21.69
N LYS A 53 13.40 -35.14 22.66
CA LYS A 53 13.76 -35.06 24.08
C LYS A 53 14.98 -35.95 24.29
N VAL A 54 16.16 -35.37 24.48
CA VAL A 54 17.37 -36.11 24.85
C VAL A 54 17.25 -36.47 26.33
N ASN A 55 16.68 -37.63 26.63
CA ASN A 55 16.91 -38.31 27.91
C ASN A 55 18.06 -39.30 27.69
N SER A 56 19.28 -38.90 28.06
CA SER A 56 20.42 -39.82 28.17
C SER A 56 21.37 -39.33 29.27
N SER A 57 21.72 -40.25 30.16
CA SER A 57 22.47 -40.06 31.39
C SER A 57 24.00 -40.03 31.23
N ASP A 58 24.53 -39.70 30.05
CA ASP A 58 25.98 -39.75 29.77
C ASP A 58 26.58 -38.37 29.43
N PRO A 59 27.55 -37.86 30.23
CA PRO A 59 28.07 -36.49 30.09
C PRO A 59 29.03 -36.27 28.91
N ILE A 60 29.46 -37.32 28.21
CA ILE A 60 30.52 -37.24 27.18
C ILE A 60 29.96 -36.82 25.81
N THR A 61 28.71 -37.15 25.48
CA THR A 61 28.07 -36.79 24.20
C THR A 61 27.61 -35.33 24.16
N PHE A 62 27.23 -34.75 25.31
CA PHE A 62 26.79 -33.35 25.40
C PHE A 62 27.90 -32.36 25.04
N ILE A 63 29.14 -32.61 25.46
CA ILE A 63 30.28 -31.72 25.18
C ILE A 63 30.65 -31.75 23.69
N SER A 64 30.58 -32.91 23.03
CA SER A 64 30.89 -33.04 21.61
C SER A 64 29.83 -32.39 20.72
N VAL A 65 28.53 -32.54 21.05
CA VAL A 65 27.44 -31.91 20.31
C VAL A 65 27.40 -30.40 20.56
N ALA A 66 27.62 -29.95 21.81
CA ALA A 66 27.73 -28.52 22.13
C ALA A 66 28.92 -27.85 21.42
N ARG A 67 30.07 -28.54 21.28
CA ARG A 67 31.19 -28.04 20.47
C ARG A 67 30.87 -27.97 18.98
N TYR A 68 30.05 -28.88 18.46
CA TYR A 68 29.66 -28.88 17.05
C TYR A 68 28.63 -27.78 16.74
N ILE A 69 27.63 -27.60 17.61
CA ILE A 69 26.65 -26.52 17.52
C ILE A 69 27.31 -25.16 17.72
N SER A 70 28.28 -25.03 18.63
CA SER A 70 29.03 -23.76 18.80
C SER A 70 29.97 -23.43 17.63
N LYS A 71 30.31 -24.41 16.78
CA LYS A 71 31.06 -24.19 15.52
C LYS A 71 30.15 -23.95 14.31
N MET A 72 28.87 -24.30 14.40
CA MET A 72 27.84 -23.78 13.52
C MET A 72 27.51 -22.37 14.01
N ALA A 73 28.39 -21.42 13.66
CA ALA A 73 28.05 -20.01 13.74
C ALA A 73 26.66 -19.85 13.11
N PRO A 74 25.72 -19.14 13.76
CA PRO A 74 24.45 -18.85 13.15
C PRO A 74 24.72 -18.24 11.78
N LEU A 75 23.96 -18.66 10.76
CA LEU A 75 23.88 -17.96 9.48
C LEU A 75 23.18 -16.59 9.63
N ASP A 76 23.37 -15.94 10.77
CA ASP A 76 22.86 -14.63 11.13
C ASP A 76 23.91 -13.55 10.79
N ASN A 77 25.12 -13.98 10.38
CA ASN A 77 26.15 -13.14 9.78
C ASN A 77 26.41 -13.52 8.30
N VAL A 78 25.37 -13.93 7.56
CA VAL A 78 25.36 -13.48 6.17
C VAL A 78 25.10 -12.00 6.27
N ASP A 79 26.19 -11.25 6.35
CA ASP A 79 26.25 -9.83 6.10
C ASP A 79 25.85 -9.67 4.62
N ILE A 80 24.58 -9.87 4.32
CA ILE A 80 23.91 -9.14 3.26
C ILE A 80 23.83 -7.72 3.81
N SER A 81 24.99 -7.09 3.96
CA SER A 81 25.19 -5.71 3.60
C SER A 81 24.80 -5.61 2.13
N ARG A 82 23.48 -5.71 1.86
CA ARG A 82 22.87 -5.02 0.74
C ARG A 82 23.20 -3.58 1.09
N PHE A 83 24.33 -3.11 0.57
CA PHE A 83 24.88 -1.80 0.78
C PHE A 83 23.74 -0.79 0.65
N GLU A 84 23.17 -0.38 1.78
CA GLU A 84 22.25 0.73 1.83
C GLU A 84 23.15 1.96 1.79
N TRP A 85 23.61 2.29 0.59
CA TRP A 85 24.16 3.60 0.34
C TRP A 85 22.98 4.56 0.34
N GLU A 86 22.50 4.96 1.52
CA GLU A 86 21.71 6.19 1.59
C GLU A 86 22.69 7.37 1.43
N ASN A 87 23.09 7.64 0.18
CA ASN A 87 23.82 8.86 -0.18
C ASN A 87 22.84 10.04 -0.12
N VAL A 88 22.39 10.39 1.09
CA VAL A 88 21.47 11.49 1.37
C VAL A 88 22.29 12.73 1.71
N ASP A 89 22.12 13.78 0.91
CA ASP A 89 22.68 15.10 1.23
C ASP A 89 21.89 15.71 2.41
N LYS A 90 22.62 16.13 3.45
CA LYS A 90 22.07 16.77 4.66
C LYS A 90 22.06 18.30 4.57
N ASN A 91 22.51 18.87 3.45
CA ASN A 91 22.52 20.31 3.23
C ASN A 91 21.09 20.88 3.24
N LEU A 92 20.93 22.02 3.92
CA LEU A 92 19.68 22.76 3.93
C LEU A 92 19.55 23.63 2.68
N LEU A 93 18.30 24.00 2.33
CA LEU A 93 18.05 24.98 1.28
C LEU A 93 18.66 26.34 1.66
N PRO A 94 19.21 27.09 0.69
CA PRO A 94 19.77 28.40 0.96
C PRO A 94 18.67 29.38 1.39
N SER A 95 19.02 30.31 2.29
CA SER A 95 18.07 31.18 2.99
C SER A 95 17.28 32.16 2.10
N ASN A 96 17.67 32.32 0.84
CA ASN A 96 16.93 33.14 -0.13
C ASN A 96 15.68 32.43 -0.69
N ILE A 97 15.56 31.12 -0.50
CA ILE A 97 14.41 30.33 -0.94
C ILE A 97 13.54 30.04 0.28
N PRO A 98 12.29 30.52 0.33
CA PRO A 98 11.40 30.22 1.44
C PRO A 98 10.97 28.75 1.41
N GLU A 99 10.88 28.15 2.60
CA GLU A 99 10.40 26.79 2.81
C GLU A 99 8.91 26.64 2.42
N VAL A 100 8.54 25.42 2.02
CA VAL A 100 7.17 25.05 1.65
C VAL A 100 6.85 23.67 2.21
N ASP A 101 5.61 23.52 2.66
CA ASP A 101 5.08 22.23 3.07
C ASP A 101 4.99 21.30 1.86
N GLU A 102 5.66 20.16 1.97
CA GLU A 102 5.61 19.12 0.95
C GLU A 102 4.26 18.39 0.95
N VAL A 103 3.94 17.76 -0.19
CA VAL A 103 2.62 17.12 -0.41
C VAL A 103 2.34 16.00 0.59
N GLY A 104 3.37 15.24 1.00
CA GLY A 104 3.27 14.21 2.04
C GLY A 104 2.34 13.02 1.72
N ALA A 105 1.86 12.89 0.48
CA ALA A 105 0.97 11.80 0.05
C ALA A 105 1.72 10.70 -0.69
N THR A 106 1.33 9.44 -0.47
CA THR A 106 1.84 8.28 -1.21
C THR A 106 1.19 8.16 -2.60
N SER A 107 1.67 7.21 -3.40
CA SER A 107 1.26 7.01 -4.79
C SER A 107 -0.24 6.83 -5.01
N ALA A 108 -0.92 5.93 -4.30
CA ALA A 108 -2.36 5.71 -4.52
C ALA A 108 -3.26 6.88 -4.11
N PRO A 109 -3.12 7.52 -2.92
CA PRO A 109 -3.94 8.69 -2.60
C PRO A 109 -3.68 9.85 -3.57
N LEU A 110 -2.44 10.05 -4.01
CA LEU A 110 -2.13 11.08 -5.01
C LEU A 110 -2.75 10.76 -6.37
N LEU A 111 -2.74 9.48 -6.80
CA LEU A 111 -3.39 9.04 -8.02
C LEU A 111 -4.92 9.16 -7.94
N SER A 112 -5.51 8.81 -6.80
CA SER A 112 -6.94 8.94 -6.52
C SER A 112 -7.40 10.41 -6.60
N ALA A 113 -6.61 11.33 -6.04
CA ALA A 113 -6.89 12.77 -6.05
C ALA A 113 -6.47 13.50 -7.34
N SER A 114 -5.73 12.85 -8.25
CA SER A 114 -5.08 13.48 -9.40
C SER A 114 -6.00 14.36 -10.26
N TYR A 115 -7.21 13.89 -10.56
CA TYR A 115 -8.18 14.64 -11.37
C TYR A 115 -8.72 15.87 -10.65
N PHE A 116 -8.87 15.82 -9.33
CA PHE A 116 -9.36 16.96 -8.53
C PHE A 116 -8.27 18.01 -8.33
N ILE A 117 -7.02 17.56 -8.14
CA ILE A 117 -5.84 18.43 -8.17
C ILE A 117 -5.75 19.09 -9.55
N GLY A 118 -5.90 18.32 -10.63
CA GLY A 118 -5.92 18.84 -11.99
C GLY A 118 -7.02 19.88 -12.21
N ALA A 119 -8.23 19.65 -11.70
CA ALA A 119 -9.36 20.58 -11.86
C ALA A 119 -9.16 21.91 -11.10
N LYS A 120 -8.72 21.86 -9.83
CA LYS A 120 -8.51 23.05 -9.00
C LYS A 120 -7.21 23.79 -9.33
N CYS A 121 -6.15 23.05 -9.61
CA CYS A 121 -4.80 23.58 -9.77
C CYS A 121 -4.37 23.77 -11.23
N LYS A 122 -5.29 23.60 -12.20
CA LYS A 122 -5.02 23.80 -13.63
C LYS A 122 -4.21 25.07 -13.95
N PRO A 123 -4.62 26.29 -13.55
CA PRO A 123 -3.88 27.50 -13.93
C PRO A 123 -2.46 27.51 -13.38
N TYR A 124 -2.25 27.06 -12.13
CA TYR A 124 -0.92 27.03 -11.53
C TYR A 124 0.00 26.00 -12.20
N ASN A 125 -0.56 24.84 -12.57
CA ASN A 125 0.19 23.80 -13.27
C ASN A 125 0.58 24.27 -14.68
N ASP A 126 -0.34 24.91 -15.39
CA ASP A 126 -0.11 25.44 -16.74
C ASP A 126 0.96 26.57 -16.69
N ASP A 127 0.87 27.50 -15.73
CA ASP A 127 1.87 28.56 -15.52
C ASP A 127 3.26 28.00 -15.20
N PHE A 128 3.34 26.96 -14.36
CA PHE A 128 4.61 26.31 -14.04
C PHE A 128 5.25 25.63 -15.26
N MET A 129 4.44 24.96 -16.09
CA MET A 129 4.93 24.34 -17.31
C MET A 129 5.29 25.38 -18.38
N MET A 130 4.57 26.49 -18.46
CA MET A 130 4.91 27.64 -19.32
C MET A 130 6.24 28.25 -18.92
N CYS A 131 6.45 28.54 -17.62
CA CYS A 131 7.73 29.03 -17.10
C CYS A 131 8.90 28.10 -17.44
N LYS A 132 8.70 26.78 -17.30
CA LYS A 132 9.72 25.78 -17.67
C LYS A 132 10.00 25.79 -19.17
N SER A 133 8.98 25.94 -20.00
CA SER A 133 9.10 25.99 -21.45
C SER A 133 9.87 27.24 -21.91
N GLU A 134 9.61 28.41 -21.32
CA GLU A 134 10.27 29.67 -21.67
C GLU A 134 11.75 29.71 -21.25
N ASN A 135 12.09 29.05 -20.14
CA ASN A 135 13.44 29.06 -19.57
C ASN A 135 14.25 27.78 -19.89
N ASN A 136 13.95 27.05 -20.97
CA ASN A 136 14.64 25.82 -21.37
C ASN A 136 14.81 24.78 -20.23
N GLY A 137 13.78 24.60 -19.40
CA GLY A 137 13.81 23.72 -18.24
C GLY A 137 14.19 24.41 -16.92
N GLY A 138 14.20 25.75 -16.88
CA GLY A 138 14.53 26.61 -15.74
C GLY A 138 14.10 26.05 -14.38
N THR A 139 15.04 25.41 -13.69
CA THR A 139 14.78 24.75 -12.39
C THR A 139 14.78 25.75 -11.25
N LEU A 140 15.66 26.77 -11.31
CA LEU A 140 15.76 27.81 -10.28
C LEU A 140 14.78 28.97 -10.51
N ASP A 141 14.53 29.33 -11.76
CA ASP A 141 13.67 30.47 -12.11
C ASP A 141 12.20 30.20 -11.78
N CYS A 142 11.76 28.95 -11.91
CA CYS A 142 10.38 28.55 -11.71
C CYS A 142 10.06 28.07 -10.28
N LEU A 143 10.97 28.23 -9.31
CA LEU A 143 10.74 27.80 -7.92
C LEU A 143 9.53 28.49 -7.30
N LYS A 144 9.26 29.75 -7.65
CA LYS A 144 8.09 30.48 -7.15
C LYS A 144 6.78 29.82 -7.58
N GLU A 145 6.70 29.39 -8.84
CA GLU A 145 5.50 28.77 -9.38
C GLU A 145 5.35 27.32 -8.94
N GLY A 146 6.47 26.60 -8.79
CA GLY A 146 6.49 25.27 -8.16
C GLY A 146 5.88 25.31 -6.75
N ARG A 147 6.25 26.30 -5.93
CA ARG A 147 5.63 26.49 -4.60
C ARG A 147 4.12 26.72 -4.65
N ARG A 148 3.61 27.44 -5.66
CA ARG A 148 2.16 27.65 -5.81
C ARG A 148 1.44 26.36 -6.16
N VAL A 149 2.03 25.54 -7.04
CA VAL A 149 1.52 24.22 -7.40
C VAL A 149 1.44 23.31 -6.16
N THR A 150 2.54 23.19 -5.41
CA THR A 150 2.59 22.34 -4.21
C THR A 150 1.55 22.76 -3.17
N ARG A 151 1.45 24.06 -2.87
CA ARG A 151 0.43 24.58 -1.94
C ARG A 151 -0.99 24.31 -2.40
N CYS A 152 -1.27 24.44 -3.70
CA CYS A 152 -2.59 24.12 -4.25
C CYS A 152 -2.93 22.63 -4.07
N ALA A 153 -1.98 21.73 -4.35
CA ALA A 153 -2.16 20.29 -4.18
C ALA A 153 -2.37 19.91 -2.70
N VAL A 154 -1.58 20.47 -1.78
CA VAL A 154 -1.73 20.27 -0.33
C VAL A 154 -3.14 20.69 0.12
N ASN A 155 -3.62 21.86 -0.32
CA ASN A 155 -4.96 22.34 0.02
C ASN A 155 -6.07 21.39 -0.46
N VAL A 156 -5.93 20.79 -1.66
CA VAL A 156 -6.89 19.78 -2.15
C VAL A 156 -6.88 18.55 -1.26
N LEU A 157 -5.71 18.04 -0.89
CA LEU A 157 -5.62 16.85 -0.04
C LEU A 157 -6.15 17.11 1.38
N GLN A 158 -5.90 18.30 1.93
CA GLN A 158 -6.47 18.73 3.21
C GLN A 158 -8.00 18.80 3.14
N ASP A 159 -8.55 19.37 2.07
CA ASP A 159 -10.00 19.43 1.82
C ASP A 159 -10.59 18.01 1.72
N LEU A 160 -9.94 17.10 0.98
CA LEU A 160 -10.39 15.70 0.85
C LEU A 160 -10.36 14.96 2.19
N ASN A 161 -9.29 15.11 2.97
CA ASN A 161 -9.16 14.52 4.30
C ASN A 161 -10.20 15.08 5.30
N LYS A 162 -10.67 16.31 5.10
CA LYS A 162 -11.66 16.93 5.99
C LYS A 162 -13.10 16.49 5.67
N TYR A 163 -13.46 16.39 4.39
CA TYR A 163 -14.86 16.20 3.99
C TYR A 163 -15.20 14.80 3.48
N CYS A 164 -14.25 14.06 2.91
CA CYS A 164 -14.49 12.82 2.17
C CYS A 164 -13.45 11.73 2.47
N PHE A 165 -12.88 11.72 3.68
CA PHE A 165 -11.76 10.83 4.01
C PHE A 165 -12.09 9.35 3.87
N ASP A 166 -13.28 8.94 4.30
CA ASP A 166 -13.67 7.53 4.31
C ASP A 166 -13.86 6.98 2.89
N GLU A 167 -14.53 7.72 2.01
CA GLU A 167 -14.65 7.37 0.59
C GLU A 167 -13.31 7.44 -0.14
N PHE A 168 -12.49 8.43 0.20
CA PHE A 168 -11.17 8.59 -0.38
C PHE A 168 -10.28 7.38 -0.04
N LYS A 169 -10.34 6.94 1.22
CA LYS A 169 -9.65 5.75 1.72
C LYS A 169 -10.11 4.47 1.03
N LEU A 170 -11.42 4.28 0.93
CA LEU A 170 -11.98 3.15 0.20
C LEU A 170 -11.42 3.05 -1.23
N HIS A 171 -11.34 4.18 -1.93
CA HIS A 171 -10.86 4.21 -3.31
C HIS A 171 -9.34 3.95 -3.42
N TYR A 172 -8.51 4.63 -2.63
CA TYR A 172 -7.05 4.43 -2.74
C TYR A 172 -6.60 3.05 -2.24
N GLU A 173 -7.28 2.45 -1.26
CA GLU A 173 -6.98 1.07 -0.82
C GLU A 173 -7.26 0.05 -1.92
N CYS A 174 -8.34 0.26 -2.70
CA CYS A 174 -8.59 -0.55 -3.88
C CYS A 174 -7.45 -0.40 -4.91
N LEU A 175 -6.97 0.83 -5.14
CA LEU A 175 -5.89 1.07 -6.09
C LEU A 175 -4.60 0.33 -5.68
N GLU A 176 -4.22 0.40 -4.40
CA GLU A 176 -3.02 -0.30 -3.90
C GLU A 176 -3.08 -1.81 -4.15
N GLN A 177 -4.25 -2.44 -4.03
CA GLN A 177 -4.40 -3.88 -4.27
C GLN A 177 -4.41 -4.26 -5.76
N ASN A 178 -4.64 -3.31 -6.66
CA ASN A 178 -4.87 -3.55 -8.09
C ASN A 178 -3.78 -2.93 -8.98
N ASN A 179 -2.55 -2.81 -8.48
CA ASN A 179 -1.42 -2.24 -9.22
C ASN A 179 -1.74 -0.85 -9.80
N HIS A 180 -2.47 -0.03 -9.01
CA HIS A 180 -2.90 1.32 -9.34
C HIS A 180 -3.72 1.44 -10.65
N ARG A 181 -4.38 0.36 -11.09
CA ARG A 181 -5.24 0.38 -12.27
C ARG A 181 -6.63 0.91 -11.94
N LEU A 182 -6.91 2.15 -12.36
CA LEU A 182 -8.21 2.82 -12.17
C LEU A 182 -9.42 2.02 -12.70
N GLY A 183 -9.24 1.22 -13.76
CA GLY A 183 -10.30 0.39 -14.32
C GLY A 183 -10.86 -0.67 -13.35
N HIS A 184 -10.09 -1.05 -12.32
CA HIS A 184 -10.52 -2.07 -11.35
C HIS A 184 -11.27 -1.52 -10.13
N CYS A 185 -11.30 -0.19 -9.95
CA CYS A 185 -11.83 0.47 -8.75
C CYS A 185 -12.99 1.43 -9.06
N ARG A 186 -13.78 1.15 -10.10
CA ARG A 186 -14.85 2.07 -10.55
C ARG A 186 -16.00 2.22 -9.57
N TYR A 187 -16.29 1.20 -8.74
CA TYR A 187 -17.40 1.29 -7.78
C TYR A 187 -17.04 2.22 -6.62
N SER A 188 -15.87 2.04 -6.02
CA SER A 188 -15.36 2.95 -4.99
C SER A 188 -15.13 4.36 -5.54
N GLU A 189 -14.65 4.48 -6.78
CA GLU A 189 -14.48 5.77 -7.47
C GLU A 189 -15.81 6.53 -7.61
N GLU A 190 -16.92 5.87 -7.95
CA GLU A 190 -18.22 6.53 -8.09
C GLU A 190 -18.69 7.14 -6.77
N VAL A 191 -18.55 6.40 -5.66
CA VAL A 191 -18.91 6.86 -4.31
C VAL A 191 -18.04 8.04 -3.90
N PHE A 192 -16.74 7.95 -4.17
CA PHE A 192 -15.79 9.04 -3.90
C PHE A 192 -16.11 10.30 -4.73
N ASN A 193 -16.32 10.16 -6.03
CA ASN A 193 -16.66 11.28 -6.92
C ASN A 193 -17.95 11.99 -6.47
N LYS A 194 -18.96 11.24 -6.00
CA LYS A 194 -20.20 11.82 -5.45
C LYS A 194 -19.94 12.68 -4.21
N CYS A 195 -19.11 12.20 -3.27
CA CYS A 195 -18.75 12.97 -2.07
C CYS A 195 -18.03 14.28 -2.43
N VAL A 196 -17.04 14.19 -3.32
CA VAL A 196 -16.25 15.36 -3.73
C VAL A 196 -17.10 16.38 -4.47
N PHE A 197 -18.01 15.93 -5.34
CA PHE A 197 -18.93 16.84 -6.02
C PHE A 197 -19.89 17.53 -5.05
N ALA A 198 -20.42 16.79 -4.06
CA ALA A 198 -21.35 17.34 -3.08
C ALA A 198 -20.72 18.40 -2.17
N ASN A 199 -19.49 18.16 -1.67
CA ASN A 199 -18.85 19.02 -0.68
C ASN A 199 -17.93 20.09 -1.31
N LEU A 200 -17.13 19.70 -2.31
CA LEU A 200 -16.08 20.54 -2.90
C LEU A 200 -16.45 21.09 -4.27
N LYS A 201 -17.55 20.61 -4.88
CA LYS A 201 -18.02 21.03 -6.22
C LYS A 201 -16.96 20.83 -7.31
N LEU A 202 -16.06 19.88 -7.11
CA LEU A 202 -15.08 19.46 -8.10
C LEU A 202 -15.59 18.22 -8.83
N GLU A 203 -15.42 18.20 -10.14
CA GLU A 203 -15.88 17.11 -11.00
C GLU A 203 -14.70 16.52 -11.77
N LYS A 204 -14.67 15.19 -11.87
CA LYS A 204 -13.68 14.47 -12.67
C LYS A 204 -14.08 14.47 -14.15
N LYS A 205 -13.38 15.28 -14.95
CA LYS A 205 -13.54 15.33 -16.41
C LYS A 205 -12.25 14.92 -17.12
N ILE A 206 -12.36 14.01 -18.08
CA ILE A 206 -11.27 13.71 -19.01
C ILE A 206 -11.40 14.69 -20.18
N PRO A 207 -10.40 15.57 -20.41
CA PRO A 207 -10.42 16.50 -21.53
C PRO A 207 -10.23 15.77 -22.87
N GLY A 208 -10.83 16.28 -23.94
CA GLY A 208 -10.58 15.80 -25.31
C GLY A 208 -11.27 14.49 -25.71
N VAL A 209 -12.18 13.97 -24.89
CA VAL A 209 -12.94 12.74 -25.20
C VAL A 209 -14.46 13.01 -25.20
N ALA A 210 -15.17 12.41 -26.16
CA ALA A 210 -16.62 12.54 -26.28
C ALA A 210 -17.36 11.74 -25.20
N GLU A 211 -16.90 10.52 -24.92
CA GLU A 211 -17.47 9.64 -23.90
C GLU A 211 -16.50 9.46 -22.72
N GLN A 212 -17.03 9.56 -21.51
CA GLN A 212 -16.27 9.43 -20.28
C GLN A 212 -16.29 7.96 -19.82
N ILE A 213 -15.16 7.26 -19.95
CA ILE A 213 -15.06 5.82 -19.64
C ILE A 213 -15.43 5.47 -18.20
N GLN A 214 -15.19 6.38 -17.25
CA GLN A 214 -15.55 6.22 -15.84
C GLN A 214 -17.06 6.24 -15.57
N LEU A 215 -17.86 6.75 -16.52
CA LEU A 215 -19.32 6.81 -16.42
C LEU A 215 -20.02 5.64 -17.16
N ASN A 216 -19.26 4.79 -17.85
CA ASN A 216 -19.82 3.64 -18.54
C ASN A 216 -20.37 2.61 -17.53
N LYS A 217 -21.68 2.35 -17.58
CA LYS A 217 -22.38 1.42 -16.67
C LYS A 217 -22.05 -0.04 -16.94
N SER A 218 -21.62 -0.38 -18.15
CA SER A 218 -21.37 -1.76 -18.59
C SER A 218 -20.01 -1.88 -19.30
N PRO A 219 -18.88 -1.71 -18.59
CA PRO A 219 -17.56 -1.86 -19.18
C PRO A 219 -17.27 -3.33 -19.51
N ILE A 220 -16.57 -3.58 -20.63
CA ILE A 220 -16.09 -4.92 -21.00
C ILE A 220 -15.10 -5.44 -19.94
N PHE A 221 -14.18 -4.57 -19.51
CA PHE A 221 -13.27 -4.84 -18.42
C PHE A 221 -13.94 -4.45 -17.10
N GLN A 222 -14.60 -5.41 -16.49
CA GLN A 222 -15.14 -5.25 -15.15
C GLN A 222 -13.99 -5.30 -14.14
N GLY A 223 -14.04 -4.45 -13.13
CA GLY A 223 -13.05 -4.45 -12.07
C GLY A 223 -12.99 -5.76 -11.28
N GLY A 224 -12.02 -5.87 -10.39
CA GLY A 224 -11.97 -7.03 -9.48
C GLY A 224 -13.28 -7.11 -8.67
N SER A 225 -13.86 -8.30 -8.54
CA SER A 225 -15.16 -8.48 -7.85
C SER A 225 -15.16 -8.04 -6.38
N ASN A 226 -13.99 -7.78 -5.80
CA ASN A 226 -13.81 -7.31 -4.43
C ASN A 226 -14.20 -5.84 -4.26
N ASP A 227 -13.91 -4.96 -5.22
CA ASP A 227 -14.19 -3.52 -5.10
C ASP A 227 -15.69 -3.26 -4.90
N LYS A 228 -16.51 -3.92 -5.72
CA LYS A 228 -17.97 -3.86 -5.63
C LYS A 228 -18.46 -4.32 -4.24
N LYS A 229 -18.02 -5.49 -3.78
CA LYS A 229 -18.44 -6.06 -2.49
C LYS A 229 -18.04 -5.17 -1.30
N ILE A 230 -16.82 -4.64 -1.31
CA ILE A 230 -16.32 -3.77 -0.24
C ILE A 230 -17.07 -2.43 -0.25
N THR A 231 -17.31 -1.87 -1.44
CA THR A 231 -18.06 -0.62 -1.60
C THR A 231 -19.51 -0.76 -1.16
N GLU A 232 -20.18 -1.85 -1.53
CA GLU A 232 -21.54 -2.14 -1.06
C GLU A 232 -21.60 -2.28 0.46
N ALA A 233 -20.66 -3.03 1.05
CA ALA A 233 -20.56 -3.14 2.50
C ALA A 233 -20.26 -1.79 3.20
N PHE A 234 -19.48 -0.91 2.56
CA PHE A 234 -19.22 0.44 3.05
C PHE A 234 -20.49 1.30 3.02
N LEU A 235 -21.25 1.26 1.93
CA LEU A 235 -22.50 2.02 1.79
C LEU A 235 -23.55 1.59 2.83
N LEU A 236 -23.71 0.27 3.04
CA LEU A 236 -24.61 -0.27 4.07
C LEU A 236 -24.23 0.23 5.47
N LYS A 237 -22.94 0.16 5.84
CA LYS A 237 -22.47 0.68 7.13
C LYS A 237 -22.71 2.19 7.26
N LYS A 238 -22.57 2.93 6.16
CA LYS A 238 -22.81 4.37 6.15
C LYS A 238 -24.29 4.70 6.30
N GLU A 239 -25.18 3.90 5.72
CA GLU A 239 -26.63 4.02 5.92
C GLU A 239 -27.01 3.72 7.37
N GLU A 240 -26.49 2.65 7.97
CA GLU A 240 -26.69 2.32 9.39
C GLU A 240 -26.23 3.46 10.31
N SER A 241 -25.10 4.10 10.02
CA SER A 241 -24.59 5.24 10.80
C SER A 241 -25.40 6.53 10.69
N LYS A 242 -26.33 6.63 9.73
CA LYS A 242 -27.22 7.79 9.57
C LYS A 242 -28.56 7.61 10.27
N GLU A 243 -28.95 6.37 10.57
CA GLU A 243 -30.20 6.03 11.26
C GLU A 243 -30.04 5.97 12.78
N ALA A 244 -28.81 5.87 13.29
CA ALA A 244 -28.44 5.91 14.70
C ALA A 244 -28.15 7.33 15.20
#